data_AF-A0A921NH88-F1
#
_entry.id   AF-A0A921NH88-F1
#
_cell.length_a   1.000
_cell.length_b   1.000
_cell.length_c   1.000
_cell.angle_alpha   90.00
_cell.angle_beta   90.00
_cell.angle_gamma   90.00
#
_symmetry.space_group_name_H-M   'P 1'
#
loop_
_entity.id
_entity.type
_entity.pdbx_description
1 polymer ?
#
loop_
_entity_poly.entity_id
_entity_poly.type
_entity_poly.pdbx_seq_one_letter_code
_entity_poly.pdbx_strand_id
1 'polypeptide(L)' 'MSAKVRKTKPAQPPAEVPIEWPRADPAELAKFDPASKICNMNCGPHKNDPRSRAERLFLCDDC' A
#
# COMPACT_ATOMS: atom_id res chain seq x y z
N MET A 1 35.00 -16.25 33.02
CA MET A 1 33.58 -16.35 32.62
C MET A 1 33.10 -14.96 32.21
N SER A 2 33.19 -14.58 30.93
CA SER A 2 32.81 -13.21 30.50
C SER A 2 31.32 -13.16 30.14
N ALA A 3 30.54 -12.47 30.96
CA ALA A 3 29.10 -12.29 30.76
C ALA A 3 28.85 -11.38 29.54
N LYS A 4 28.13 -11.91 28.53
CA LYS A 4 27.68 -11.14 27.36
C LYS A 4 26.47 -10.29 27.77
N VAL A 5 26.68 -8.98 27.89
CA VAL A 5 25.61 -7.99 28.07
C VAL A 5 24.69 -8.02 26.85
N ARG A 6 23.45 -8.46 27.05
CA ARG A 6 22.39 -8.41 26.01
C ARG A 6 21.90 -6.97 25.91
N LYS A 7 22.19 -6.32 24.77
CA LYS A 7 21.65 -5.00 24.42
C LYS A 7 20.13 -5.12 24.26
N THR A 8 19.37 -4.46 25.12
CA THR A 8 17.92 -4.32 25.02
C THR A 8 17.59 -3.49 23.78
N LYS A 9 16.77 -4.06 22.89
CA LYS A 9 16.27 -3.39 21.68
C LYS A 9 15.37 -2.22 22.12
N PRO A 10 15.57 -1.00 21.61
CA PRO A 10 14.71 0.13 21.96
C PRO A 10 13.27 -0.17 21.56
N ALA A 11 12.33 0.24 22.42
CA ALA A 11 10.90 0.06 22.22
C ALA A 11 10.47 0.74 20.91
N GLN A 12 9.77 -0.01 20.07
CA GLN A 12 9.22 0.54 18.83
C GLN A 12 8.27 1.70 19.16
N PRO A 13 8.33 2.81 18.42
CA PRO A 13 7.35 3.89 18.55
C PRO A 13 5.94 3.33 18.30
N PRO A 14 4.91 3.96 18.90
CA PRO A 14 3.53 3.51 18.79
C PRO A 14 3.13 3.36 17.33
N ALA A 15 2.38 2.29 17.04
CA ALA A 15 1.92 1.96 15.70
C ALA A 15 1.28 3.20 15.05
N GLU A 16 1.89 3.64 13.95
CA GLU A 16 1.40 4.75 13.13
C GLU A 16 -0.08 4.53 12.80
N VAL A 17 -0.84 5.62 12.86
CA VAL A 17 -2.29 5.64 12.57
C VAL A 17 -2.56 4.86 11.30
N PRO A 18 -3.51 3.89 11.28
CA PRO A 18 -3.78 3.12 10.08
C PRO A 18 -4.04 4.04 8.90
N ILE A 19 -3.26 3.88 7.82
CA ILE A 19 -3.49 4.62 6.58
C ILE A 19 -4.83 4.14 6.03
N GLU A 20 -5.81 5.04 5.95
CA GLU A 20 -7.08 4.76 5.30
C GLU A 20 -6.87 4.73 3.78
N TRP A 21 -6.97 3.53 3.21
CA TRP A 21 -6.87 3.34 1.76
C TRP A 21 -8.26 3.48 1.14
N PRO A 22 -8.53 4.53 0.34
CA PRO A 22 -9.83 4.69 -0.31
C PRO A 22 -10.07 3.50 -1.24
N ARG A 23 -11.24 2.87 -1.09
CA ARG A 23 -11.67 1.71 -1.88
C ARG A 23 -12.53 2.20 -3.04
N ALA A 24 -12.35 1.60 -4.21
CA ALA A 24 -13.22 1.87 -5.34
C ALA A 24 -14.59 1.23 -5.13
N ASP A 25 -15.61 1.75 -5.81
CA ASP A 25 -16.89 1.06 -5.91
C ASP A 25 -16.70 -0.30 -6.62
N PRO A 26 -17.11 -1.42 -6.02
CA PRO A 26 -16.85 -2.74 -6.58
C PRO A 26 -17.60 -2.99 -7.90
N ALA A 27 -18.74 -2.34 -8.13
CA ALA A 27 -19.50 -2.52 -9.36
C ALA A 27 -18.88 -1.73 -10.53
N GLU A 28 -18.32 -0.56 -10.26
CA GLU A 28 -17.54 0.19 -11.27
C GLU A 28 -16.19 -0.47 -11.55
N LEU A 29 -15.50 -0.95 -10.51
CA LEU A 29 -14.25 -1.66 -10.64
C LEU A 29 -14.39 -2.96 -11.46
N ALA A 30 -15.52 -3.66 -11.35
CA ALA A 30 -15.78 -4.86 -12.13
C ALA A 30 -15.98 -4.58 -13.64
N LYS A 31 -16.41 -3.37 -13.99
CA LYS A 31 -16.57 -2.91 -15.38
C LYS A 31 -15.28 -2.28 -15.94
N PHE A 32 -14.41 -1.82 -15.05
CA PHE A 32 -13.17 -1.15 -15.43
C PHE A 32 -12.18 -2.12 -16.09
N ASP A 33 -11.68 -1.75 -17.27
CA ASP A 33 -10.62 -2.48 -17.95
C ASP A 33 -9.25 -1.92 -17.53
N PRO A 34 -8.44 -2.66 -16.73
CA PRO A 34 -7.12 -2.21 -16.29
C PRO A 34 -6.06 -2.20 -17.39
N ALA A 35 -6.38 -2.63 -18.61
CA ALA A 35 -5.52 -2.45 -19.80
C ALA A 35 -5.77 -1.09 -20.49
N SER A 36 -6.90 -0.44 -20.21
CA SER A 36 -7.23 0.88 -20.79
C SER A 36 -6.38 2.03 -20.24
N LYS A 37 -5.77 1.84 -19.05
CA LYS A 37 -4.92 2.81 -18.37
C LYS A 37 -3.48 2.33 -18.26
N ILE A 38 -2.51 3.22 -18.48
CA ILE A 38 -1.08 2.94 -18.37
C ILE A 38 -0.46 3.91 -17.39
N CYS A 39 0.13 3.39 -16.32
CA CYS A 39 0.80 4.19 -15.30
C CYS A 39 2.01 4.93 -15.91
N ASN A 40 1.92 6.25 -16.04
CA ASN A 40 3.00 7.08 -16.57
C ASN A 40 4.04 7.44 -15.49
N MET A 41 3.58 7.67 -14.26
CA MET A 41 4.43 8.13 -13.14
C MET A 41 5.15 6.99 -12.40
N ASN A 42 4.95 5.73 -12.82
CA ASN A 42 5.54 4.54 -12.18
C ASN A 42 5.32 4.48 -10.65
N CYS A 43 4.11 4.82 -10.18
CA CYS A 43 3.82 4.97 -8.74
C CYS A 43 3.99 3.67 -7.94
N GLY A 44 3.88 2.50 -8.59
CA GLY A 44 4.03 1.19 -7.94
C GLY A 44 3.00 0.90 -6.82
N PRO A 45 2.90 -0.35 -6.35
CA PRO A 45 2.18 -0.66 -5.11
C PRO A 45 2.94 -0.17 -3.89
N HIS A 46 2.25 0.50 -2.97
CA HIS A 46 2.77 0.67 -1.62
C HIS A 46 2.76 -0.70 -0.88
N LYS A 47 3.76 -0.94 -0.04
CA LYS A 47 3.96 -2.24 0.66
C LYS A 47 2.75 -2.67 1.49
N ASN A 48 2.02 -1.70 2.05
CA ASN A 48 0.87 -1.92 2.92
C ASN A 48 -0.47 -1.65 2.21
N ASP A 49 -0.48 -1.40 0.90
CA ASP A 49 -1.72 -1.15 0.17
C ASP A 49 -2.43 -2.49 -0.13
N PRO A 50 -3.63 -2.74 0.42
CA PRO A 50 -4.38 -3.97 0.18
C PRO A 50 -5.08 -4.00 -1.18
N ARG A 51 -5.05 -2.90 -1.95
CA ARG A 51 -5.78 -2.77 -3.23
C ARG A 51 -5.14 -3.59 -4.34
N SER A 52 -6.01 -4.18 -5.17
CA SER A 52 -5.58 -4.84 -6.40
C SER A 52 -4.96 -3.82 -7.39
N ARG A 53 -4.20 -4.29 -8.39
CA ARG A 53 -3.65 -3.41 -9.44
C ARG A 53 -4.75 -2.66 -10.18
N ALA A 54 -5.85 -3.33 -10.50
CA ALA A 54 -6.98 -2.74 -11.21
C ALA A 54 -7.62 -1.60 -10.39
N GLU A 55 -7.78 -1.82 -9.08
CA GLU A 55 -8.37 -0.82 -8.18
C GLU A 55 -7.47 0.42 -8.03
N ARG A 56 -6.15 0.21 -7.96
CA ARG A 56 -5.19 1.33 -7.92
C ARG A 56 -5.20 2.14 -9.21
N LEU A 57 -5.31 1.50 -10.36
CA LEU A 57 -5.42 2.18 -11.66
C LEU A 57 -6.74 2.91 -11.82
N PHE A 58 -7.84 2.33 -11.33
CA PHE A 58 -9.15 2.97 -11.35
C PHE A 58 -9.14 4.28 -10.55
N LEU A 59 -8.54 4.27 -9.36
CA LEU A 59 -8.43 5.43 -8.47
C LEU A 59 -7.29 6.41 -8.83
N CYS A 60 -6.53 6.13 -9.88
CA CYS A 60 -5.43 6.98 -10.34
C CYS A 60 -5.92 7.88 -11.47
N ASP A 61 -5.92 9.20 -11.25
CA ASP A 61 -6.31 10.19 -12.25
C ASP A 61 -5.22 10.42 -13.31
N ASP A 62 -3.94 10.24 -12.92
CA ASP A 62 -2.76 10.42 -13.78
C ASP A 62 -2.29 9.12 -14.49
N CYS A 63 -3.17 8.13 -14.51
CA CYS A 63 -3.05 6.86 -15.24
C CYS A 63 -4.13 6.81 -16.34
#